data_AF-A0A5D4TTS0-F1
#
_entry.id   AF-A0A5D4TTS0-F1
#
_cell.length_a   1.000
_cell.length_b   1.000
_cell.length_c   1.000
_cell.angle_alpha   90.00
_cell.angle_beta   90.00
_cell.angle_gamma   90.00
#
_symmetry.space_group_name_H-M   'P 1'
#
loop_
_entity.id
_entity.type
_entity.pdbx_description
1 polymer ?
#
loop_
_entity_poly.entity_id
_entity_poly.type
_entity_poly.pdbx_seq_one_letter_code
_entity_poly.pdbx_strand_id
1 'polypeptide(L)' 'MGVLFDSIKISQETKSQGMINELLTLGVTETKNGKSIYDLNYYDLRQELAIAKFRNRNVESSENGWF' A
#
# COMPACT_ATOMS: atom_id res chain seq x y z
N MET A 1 -16.01 -7.21 -25.69
CA MET A 1 -15.67 -6.34 -24.55
C MET A 1 -15.44 -7.11 -23.23
N GLY A 2 -15.05 -8.40 -23.25
CA GLY A 2 -14.81 -9.19 -22.02
C GLY A 2 -13.34 -9.41 -21.65
N VAL A 3 -12.45 -9.43 -22.65
CA VAL A 3 -11.02 -9.75 -22.49
C VAL A 3 -10.20 -8.68 -21.75
N LEU A 4 -10.64 -7.41 -21.81
CA LEU A 4 -9.94 -6.30 -21.14
C LEU A 4 -10.15 -6.32 -19.63
N PHE A 5 -11.37 -6.60 -19.17
CA PHE A 5 -11.69 -6.64 -17.75
C PHE A 5 -10.95 -7.76 -17.02
N ASP A 6 -10.82 -8.92 -17.66
CA ASP A 6 -10.13 -10.08 -17.10
C ASP A 6 -8.62 -9.81 -16.93
N SER A 7 -7.99 -9.25 -17.97
CA SER A 7 -6.57 -8.84 -17.92
C SER A 7 -6.31 -7.77 -16.85
N ILE A 8 -7.24 -6.84 -16.66
CA ILE A 8 -7.14 -5.79 -15.64
C ILE A 8 -7.28 -6.37 -14.23
N LYS A 9 -8.17 -7.35 -14.01
CA LYS A 9 -8.31 -8.03 -12.72
C LYS A 9 -7.06 -8.80 -12.35
N ILE A 10 -6.54 -9.61 -13.27
CA ILE A 10 -5.30 -10.38 -13.07
C ILE A 10 -4.14 -9.42 -12.72
N SER A 11 -4.02 -8.30 -13.45
CA SER A 11 -3.00 -7.29 -13.18
C SER A 11 -3.15 -6.63 -11.80
N GLN A 12 -4.39 -6.41 -11.34
CA GLN A 12 -4.64 -5.84 -10.02
C GLN A 12 -4.31 -6.82 -8.91
N GLU A 13 -4.67 -8.11 -9.03
CA GLU A 13 -4.34 -9.12 -8.02
C GLU A 13 -2.83 -9.29 -7.84
N THR A 14 -2.06 -9.36 -8.94
CA THR A 14 -0.60 -9.43 -8.87
C THR A 14 -0.01 -8.17 -8.22
N LYS A 15 -0.56 -6.99 -8.52
CA LYS A 15 -0.12 -5.73 -7.90
C LYS A 15 -0.50 -5.65 -6.42
N SER A 16 -1.67 -6.16 -6.02
CA SER A 16 -2.09 -6.24 -4.62
C SER A 16 -1.10 -7.08 -3.80
N GLN A 17 -0.68 -8.24 -4.31
CA GLN A 17 0.32 -9.07 -3.64
C GLN A 17 1.66 -8.35 -3.48
N GLY A 18 2.10 -7.62 -4.50
CA GLY A 18 3.30 -6.78 -4.41
C GLY A 18 3.17 -5.67 -3.36
N MET A 19 2.00 -5.02 -3.27
CA MET A 19 1.72 -3.99 -2.27
C MET A 19 1.71 -4.54 -0.85
N ILE A 20 1.11 -5.71 -0.64
CA ILE A 20 1.13 -6.40 0.66
C ILE A 20 2.57 -6.69 1.09
N ASN A 21 3.41 -7.22 0.19
CA ASN A 21 4.80 -7.52 0.52
C ASN A 21 5.61 -6.25 0.87
N GLU A 22 5.36 -5.15 0.15
CA GLU A 22 6.00 -3.87 0.43
C GLU A 22 5.51 -3.25 1.75
N LEU A 23 4.21 -3.37 2.08
CA LEU A 23 3.66 -2.98 3.39
C LEU A 23 4.27 -3.82 4.53
N LEU A 24 4.42 -5.13 4.34
CA LEU A 24 5.08 -6.02 5.30
C LEU A 24 6.55 -5.63 5.51
N THR A 25 7.24 -5.25 4.44
CA THR A 25 8.64 -4.78 4.49
C THR A 25 8.75 -3.47 5.29
N LEU A 26 7.73 -2.61 5.21
CA LEU A 26 7.63 -1.39 6.01
C LEU A 26 7.15 -1.65 7.46
N GLY A 27 6.92 -2.92 7.84
CA GLY A 27 6.44 -3.31 9.16
C GLY A 27 4.96 -3.01 9.41
N VAL A 28 4.18 -2.78 8.35
CA VAL A 28 2.74 -2.50 8.44
C VAL A 28 1.98 -3.80 8.19
N THR A 29 1.48 -4.41 9.27
CA THR A 29 0.66 -5.63 9.23
C THR A 29 -0.84 -5.35 9.34
N GLU A 30 -1.17 -4.20 9.92
CA GLU A 30 -2.53 -3.78 10.23
C GLU A 30 -2.71 -2.31 9.84
N THR A 31 -3.88 -1.98 9.33
CA THR A 31 -4.26 -0.58 9.09
C THR A 31 -4.49 0.14 10.41
N LYS A 32 -4.51 1.48 10.35
CA LYS A 32 -4.88 2.33 11.50
C LYS A 32 -6.25 1.99 12.11
N ASN A 33 -7.13 1.38 11.33
CA ASN A 33 -8.48 1.00 11.79
C ASN A 33 -8.53 -0.44 12.36
N GLY A 34 -7.39 -1.11 12.54
CA GLY A 34 -7.33 -2.49 13.05
C GLY A 34 -7.74 -3.54 12.02
N LYS A 35 -7.82 -3.17 10.74
CA LYS A 35 -8.11 -4.09 9.64
C LYS A 35 -6.82 -4.67 9.08
N SER A 36 -6.75 -5.99 8.92
CA SER A 36 -5.59 -6.67 8.33
C SER A 36 -5.36 -6.25 6.89
N ILE A 37 -4.10 -6.06 6.49
CA ILE A 37 -3.74 -5.70 5.10
C ILE A 37 -4.19 -6.74 4.07
N TYR A 38 -4.40 -7.99 4.48
CA TYR A 38 -4.88 -9.08 3.61
C TYR A 38 -6.36 -8.99 3.28
N ASP A 39 -7.15 -8.27 4.08
CA ASP A 39 -8.59 -8.07 3.88
C ASP A 39 -8.92 -6.73 3.21
N LEU A 40 -7.89 -5.99 2.78
CA LEU A 40 -8.05 -4.69 2.12
C LEU A 40 -8.26 -4.84 0.61
N ASN A 41 -9.05 -3.94 0.04
CA ASN A 41 -9.16 -3.82 -1.40
C ASN A 41 -7.88 -3.23 -1.99
N TYR A 42 -7.69 -3.43 -3.30
CA TYR A 42 -6.55 -2.87 -4.04
C TYR A 42 -6.34 -1.36 -3.82
N TYR A 43 -7.43 -0.58 -3.78
CA TYR A 43 -7.36 0.86 -3.57
C TYR A 43 -6.94 1.24 -2.15
N ASP A 44 -7.48 0.55 -1.14
CA ASP A 44 -7.09 0.74 0.27
C ASP A 44 -5.62 0.37 0.49
N LEU A 45 -5.16 -0.77 -0.06
CA LEU A 45 -3.76 -1.18 -0.04
C LEU A 45 -2.84 -0.12 -0.62
N ARG A 46 -3.22 0.44 -1.77
CA ARG A 46 -2.45 1.49 -2.43
C ARG A 46 -2.36 2.77 -1.60
N GLN A 47 -3.44 3.13 -0.92
CA GLN A 47 -3.47 4.30 -0.03
C GLN A 47 -2.58 4.08 1.20
N GLU A 48 -2.71 2.94 1.88
CA GLU A 48 -1.88 2.62 3.06
C GLU A 48 -0.40 2.56 2.70
N LEU A 49 -0.07 1.98 1.55
CA LEU A 49 1.30 1.92 1.03
C LEU A 49 1.87 3.33 0.77
N ALA A 50 1.07 4.23 0.20
CA ALA A 50 1.47 5.61 0.03
C ALA A 50 1.74 6.28 1.39
N ILE A 51 0.82 6.13 2.35
CA ILE A 51 0.97 6.68 3.72
C ILE A 51 2.22 6.13 4.40
N ALA A 52 2.46 4.83 4.32
CA ALA A 52 3.62 4.17 4.91
C ALA A 52 4.93 4.68 4.27
N LYS A 53 4.96 4.85 2.94
CA LYS A 53 6.10 5.47 2.24
C LYS A 53 6.33 6.93 2.62
N PHE A 54 5.26 7.72 2.75
CA PHE A 54 5.35 9.10 3.20
C PHE A 54 5.88 9.20 4.63
N ARG A 55 5.44 8.32 5.52
CA ARG A 55 5.93 8.24 6.89
C ARG A 55 7.41 7.87 6.93
N ASN A 56 7.82 6.85 6.18
CA ASN A 56 9.22 6.45 6.11
C ASN A 56 10.11 7.59 5.59
N ARG A 57 9.71 8.27 4.51
CA ARG A 57 10.44 9.44 3.98
C ARG A 57 10.48 10.64 4.92
N ASN A 58 9.44 10.89 5.70
CA ASN A 58 9.46 11.98 6.70
C ASN A 58 10.41 11.69 7.85
N VAL A 59 10.57 10.43 8.25
CA VAL A 59 11.54 10.04 9.28
C VAL A 59 12.98 10.28 8.80
N GLU A 60 13.27 10.05 7.52
CA GLU A 60 14.57 10.38 6.92
C GLU A 60 14.78 11.89 6.69
N SER A 61 13.69 12.67 6.69
CA SER A 61 13.71 14.13 6.50
C SER A 61 13.49 14.89 7.82
N SER A 62 14.01 14.37 8.93
CA SER A 62 14.15 15.14 10.18
C SER A 62 15.19 16.28 10.06
N GLU A 63 15.71 16.56 8.86
CA GLU A 63 16.56 17.71 8.55
C GLU A 63 15.78 18.91 7.97
N ASN A 64 14.51 18.77 7.60
CA ASN A 64 13.68 19.92 7.22
C ASN A 64 12.98 20.50 8.46
N GLY A 65 13.79 21.11 9.32
CA GLY A 65 13.32 22.06 10.32
C GLY A 65 12.70 23.27 9.64
N TRP A 66 11.38 23.24 9.45
CA TRP A 66 10.58 24.44 9.22
C TRP A 66 9.65 24.58 10.43
N PHE A 67 9.96 25.60 11.23
CA PHE A 67 9.45 26.03 12.55
C PHE A 67 10.17 25.45 13.77
#